data_AF-G9MZA5-F1
#
_entry.id   AF-G9MZA5-F1
#
_cell.length_a   1.000
_cell.length_b   1.000
_cell.length_c   1.000
_cell.angle_alpha   90.00
_cell.angle_beta   90.00
_cell.angle_gamma   90.00
#
_symmetry.space_group_name_H-M   'P 1'
#
loop_
_entity.id
_entity.type
_entity.pdbx_description
1 polymer ?
#
loop_
_entity_poly.entity_id
_entity_poly.type
_entity_poly.pdbx_seq_one_letter_code
_entity_poly.pdbx_strand_id
1 'polypeptide(L)'
;MSHPDDYTVGWICAVNTEYVAAQAFLDEEHEAPQHVSSNDNNDYTLGKMGRHNVVIAVMPDGEYGTSRAASVASDMLHSFPNIRIGLMVGIGGGAPSRKHDIRLGDIVVSAPRDGRSGVLQYDFGKTIQNQSLQQTGVLNQPPAVLRAAVTGLKAHYKRKGHTFKEEINNIIQKMPRLQRKYSQPDPSSDRLYQPEVVHPVDDDSSCVVSCGTDISKLISRSERTQNEDNPAIHYGNIASGNQLMKDALVRDKLAVEEDILCFEMEAAGLMNHFPCLVIRGICDYSDSHKNKEWQGYAAMVAAAYAKDLLFL
;
A
#
# COMPACT_ATOMS: atom_id res chain seq x y z
N MET A 1 -11.61 5.63 27.99
CA MET A 1 -10.65 4.55 27.66
C MET A 1 -11.43 3.39 27.07
N SER A 2 -10.98 2.83 25.96
CA SER A 2 -11.65 1.72 25.28
C SER A 2 -11.09 0.37 25.70
N HIS A 3 -11.94 -0.66 25.72
CA HIS A 3 -11.51 -2.01 26.09
C HIS A 3 -10.87 -2.71 24.88
N PRO A 4 -9.64 -3.25 24.98
CA PRO A 4 -8.98 -3.88 23.83
C PRO A 4 -9.75 -5.05 23.20
N ASP A 5 -10.52 -5.77 24.00
CA ASP A 5 -11.38 -6.87 23.54
C ASP A 5 -12.48 -6.46 22.56
N ASP A 6 -12.82 -5.17 22.48
CA ASP A 6 -13.86 -4.68 21.58
C ASP A 6 -13.38 -4.57 20.11
N TYR A 7 -12.07 -4.69 19.86
CA TYR A 7 -11.45 -4.47 18.55
C TYR A 7 -11.22 -5.78 17.82
N THR A 8 -11.65 -5.84 16.56
CA THR A 8 -11.64 -7.07 15.75
C THR A 8 -10.86 -6.95 14.45
N VAL A 9 -10.45 -5.73 14.09
CA VAL A 9 -9.67 -5.42 12.89
C VAL A 9 -8.40 -4.70 13.32
N GLY A 10 -7.25 -5.27 12.98
CA GLY A 10 -5.97 -4.59 13.10
C GLY A 10 -5.56 -3.93 11.79
N TRP A 11 -5.05 -2.72 11.83
CA TRP A 11 -4.55 -1.97 10.69
C TRP A 11 -3.12 -1.52 10.99
N ILE A 12 -2.15 -1.91 10.16
CA ILE A 12 -0.76 -1.52 10.32
C ILE A 12 -0.35 -0.58 9.19
N CYS A 13 0.26 0.54 9.58
CA CYS A 13 0.91 1.52 8.73
C CYS A 13 2.43 1.44 8.93
N ALA A 14 3.20 1.59 7.85
CA ALA A 14 4.66 1.63 7.90
C ALA A 14 5.17 3.03 8.26
N VAL A 15 4.52 4.09 7.77
CA VAL A 15 4.99 5.47 7.96
C VAL A 15 3.89 6.43 8.40
N ASN A 16 4.30 7.56 8.99
CA ASN A 16 3.39 8.60 9.46
C ASN A 16 2.40 9.10 8.38
N THR A 17 2.82 9.18 7.12
CA THR A 17 1.91 9.58 6.02
C THR A 17 0.73 8.62 5.86
N GLU A 18 0.97 7.33 6.02
CA GLU A 18 -0.07 6.30 5.94
C GLU A 18 -0.94 6.29 7.20
N TYR A 19 -0.33 6.52 8.37
CA TYR A 19 -1.04 6.60 9.64
C TYR A 19 -2.03 7.77 9.67
N VAL A 20 -1.62 8.96 9.22
CA VAL A 20 -2.50 10.13 9.09
C VAL A 20 -3.66 9.84 8.13
N ALA A 21 -3.40 9.18 7.00
CA ALA A 21 -4.47 8.81 6.07
C ALA A 21 -5.45 7.81 6.72
N ALA A 22 -4.96 6.77 7.39
CA ALA A 22 -5.79 5.79 8.08
C ALA A 22 -6.70 6.43 9.15
N GLN A 23 -6.14 7.30 9.98
CA GLN A 23 -6.89 8.08 10.99
C GLN A 23 -7.96 8.96 10.36
N ALA A 24 -7.64 9.65 9.25
CA ALA A 24 -8.54 10.57 8.59
C ALA A 24 -9.80 9.89 7.99
N PHE A 25 -9.75 8.57 7.78
CA PHE A 25 -10.86 7.77 7.27
C PHE A 25 -11.74 7.14 8.37
N LEU A 26 -11.40 7.27 9.66
CA LEU A 26 -12.27 6.80 10.76
C LEU A 26 -13.63 7.52 10.71
N ASP A 27 -14.71 6.76 10.94
CA ASP A 27 -16.04 7.35 11.14
C ASP A 27 -16.16 7.99 12.52
N GLU A 28 -15.53 7.33 13.50
CA GLU A 28 -15.47 7.73 14.90
C GLU A 28 -14.08 7.37 15.45
N GLU A 29 -13.45 8.31 16.12
CA GLU A 29 -12.24 8.07 16.91
C GLU A 29 -12.65 7.72 18.34
N HIS A 30 -12.10 6.64 18.87
CA HIS A 30 -12.33 6.20 20.23
C HIS A 30 -11.21 6.66 21.15
N GLU A 31 -11.49 6.69 22.46
CA GLU A 31 -10.49 6.96 23.48
C GLU A 31 -9.35 5.92 23.46
N ALA A 32 -8.17 6.32 23.93
CA ALA A 32 -7.01 5.44 24.06
C ALA A 32 -7.33 4.12 24.78
N PRO A 33 -6.59 3.03 24.48
CA PRO A 33 -6.81 1.74 25.13
C PRO A 33 -6.65 1.83 26.64
N GLN A 34 -7.51 1.14 27.39
CA GLN A 34 -7.44 1.08 28.85
C GLN A 34 -6.13 0.46 29.35
N HIS A 35 -5.61 -0.49 28.58
CA HIS A 35 -4.32 -1.13 28.82
C HIS A 35 -3.77 -1.68 27.51
N VAL A 36 -2.45 -1.84 27.48
CA VAL A 36 -1.70 -2.60 26.48
C VAL A 36 -0.78 -3.56 27.22
N SER A 37 -0.22 -4.55 26.52
CA SER A 37 0.76 -5.48 27.09
C SER A 37 1.99 -4.71 27.62
N SER A 38 2.62 -5.20 28.68
CA SER A 38 3.64 -4.44 29.44
C SER A 38 4.91 -4.07 28.65
N ASN A 39 5.15 -4.68 27.50
CA ASN A 39 6.29 -4.39 26.61
C ASN A 39 5.85 -3.97 25.21
N ASP A 40 4.55 -3.72 25.03
CA ASP A 40 4.03 -3.15 23.79
C ASP A 40 4.39 -1.65 23.75
N ASN A 41 5.24 -1.30 22.79
CA ASN A 41 5.70 0.08 22.58
C ASN A 41 5.00 0.75 21.39
N ASN A 42 3.96 0.14 20.83
CA ASN A 42 3.23 0.72 19.73
C ASN A 42 2.38 1.90 20.21
N ASP A 43 2.28 2.91 19.34
CA ASP A 43 1.22 3.92 19.44
C ASP A 43 -0.01 3.40 18.71
N TYR A 44 -1.18 3.54 19.34
CA TYR A 44 -2.45 3.08 18.79
C TYR A 44 -3.45 4.21 18.66
N THR A 45 -4.07 4.30 17.49
CA THR A 45 -5.35 4.98 17.32
C THR A 45 -6.45 3.96 17.28
N LEU A 46 -7.49 4.19 18.07
CA LEU A 46 -8.66 3.34 18.13
C LEU A 46 -9.83 4.06 17.47
N GLY A 47 -10.68 3.31 16.78
CA GLY A 47 -11.88 3.91 16.21
C GLY A 47 -12.79 2.91 15.54
N LYS A 48 -13.66 3.44 14.68
CA LYS A 48 -14.68 2.67 13.98
C LYS A 48 -14.68 2.99 12.49
N MET A 49 -14.84 1.94 11.68
CA MET A 49 -15.16 2.03 10.26
C MET A 49 -16.33 1.10 9.95
N GLY A 50 -17.47 1.69 9.58
CA GLY A 50 -18.71 1.00 9.36
C GLY A 50 -19.19 0.31 10.63
N ARG A 51 -19.20 -1.03 10.64
CA ARG A 51 -19.59 -1.85 11.79
C ARG A 51 -18.40 -2.43 12.56
N HIS A 52 -17.18 -2.12 12.15
CA HIS A 52 -15.97 -2.69 12.72
C HIS A 52 -15.26 -1.70 13.63
N ASN A 53 -14.88 -2.17 14.81
CA ASN A 53 -13.91 -1.49 15.66
C ASN A 53 -12.51 -1.84 15.16
N VAL A 54 -11.74 -0.81 14.82
CA VAL A 54 -10.42 -0.88 14.20
C VAL A 54 -9.38 -0.34 15.17
N VAL A 55 -8.28 -1.07 15.34
CA VAL A 55 -7.06 -0.59 15.99
C VAL A 55 -6.00 -0.36 14.92
N ILE A 56 -5.47 0.86 14.88
CA ILE A 56 -4.48 1.30 13.92
C ILE A 56 -3.15 1.50 14.66
N ALA A 57 -2.09 0.88 14.17
CA ALA A 57 -0.72 1.13 14.65
C ALA A 57 0.16 1.64 13.52
N VAL A 58 1.23 2.34 13.91
CA VAL A 58 2.30 2.78 13.02
C VAL A 58 3.64 2.28 13.55
N MET A 59 4.57 1.99 12.63
CA MET A 59 5.94 1.66 13.03
C MET A 59 6.63 2.85 13.70
N PRO A 60 7.59 2.60 14.62
CA PRO A 60 8.40 3.66 15.22
C PRO A 60 9.09 4.54 14.18
N ASP A 61 9.24 5.82 14.47
CA ASP A 61 9.85 6.77 13.53
C ASP A 61 11.28 6.35 13.14
N GLY A 62 11.57 6.40 11.84
CA GLY A 62 12.86 5.94 11.28
C GLY A 62 12.99 4.42 11.13
N GLU A 63 12.00 3.63 11.54
CA GLU A 63 12.00 2.18 11.41
C GLU A 63 10.97 1.71 10.37
N TYR A 64 11.39 0.75 9.54
CA TYR A 64 10.54 0.12 8.52
C TYR A 64 11.10 -1.28 8.18
N GLY A 65 10.40 -2.01 7.32
CA GLY A 65 10.82 -3.33 6.89
C GLY A 65 10.10 -4.48 7.60
N THR A 66 10.31 -5.68 7.07
CA THR A 66 9.58 -6.91 7.46
C THR A 66 9.68 -7.25 8.95
N SER A 67 10.86 -7.15 9.55
CA SER A 67 11.08 -7.47 10.97
C SER A 67 10.31 -6.54 11.90
N ARG A 68 10.20 -5.26 11.54
CA ARG A 68 9.48 -4.27 12.35
C ARG A 68 7.99 -4.38 12.19
N ALA A 69 7.51 -4.64 10.97
CA ALA A 69 6.13 -5.02 10.73
C ALA A 69 5.70 -6.20 11.63
N ALA A 70 6.51 -7.26 11.67
CA ALA A 70 6.23 -8.45 12.48
C ALA A 70 6.19 -8.14 13.99
N SER A 71 7.08 -7.29 14.49
CA SER A 71 7.09 -6.87 15.90
C SER A 71 5.83 -6.09 16.26
N VAL A 72 5.49 -5.05 15.48
CA VAL A 72 4.29 -4.23 15.69
C VAL A 72 3.04 -5.10 15.68
N ALA A 73 2.93 -6.02 14.71
CA ALA A 73 1.81 -6.94 14.63
C ALA A 73 1.72 -7.90 15.82
N SER A 74 2.85 -8.42 16.28
CA SER A 74 2.88 -9.34 17.44
C SER A 74 2.42 -8.63 18.71
N ASP A 75 2.92 -7.41 18.95
CA ASP A 75 2.52 -6.61 20.11
C ASP A 75 1.03 -6.23 20.03
N MET A 76 0.54 -5.85 18.85
CA MET A 76 -0.88 -5.59 18.61
C MET A 76 -1.74 -6.82 18.92
N LEU A 77 -1.36 -8.01 18.47
CA LEU A 77 -2.12 -9.24 18.76
C LEU A 77 -2.09 -9.62 20.25
N HIS A 78 -1.03 -9.28 20.99
CA HIS A 78 -0.99 -9.48 22.43
C HIS A 78 -1.89 -8.49 23.19
N SER A 79 -1.94 -7.24 22.75
CA SER A 79 -2.73 -6.18 23.39
C SER A 79 -4.21 -6.25 23.00
N PHE A 80 -4.54 -6.72 21.80
CA PHE A 80 -5.91 -6.78 21.25
C PHE A 80 -6.25 -8.22 20.84
N PRO A 81 -6.61 -9.10 21.80
CA PRO A 81 -6.72 -10.54 21.58
C PRO A 81 -7.87 -10.96 20.65
N ASN A 82 -8.84 -10.07 20.42
CA ASN A 82 -10.01 -10.33 19.57
C ASN A 82 -9.84 -9.88 18.12
N ILE A 83 -8.64 -9.44 17.70
CA ILE A 83 -8.35 -9.21 16.30
C ILE A 83 -8.52 -10.51 15.51
N ARG A 84 -9.36 -10.45 14.47
CA ARG A 84 -9.68 -11.59 13.60
C ARG A 84 -9.10 -11.45 12.20
N ILE A 85 -8.94 -10.22 11.75
CA ILE A 85 -8.40 -9.88 10.43
C ILE A 85 -7.46 -8.69 10.56
N GLY A 86 -6.43 -8.69 9.73
CA GLY A 86 -5.49 -7.59 9.61
C GLY A 86 -5.62 -6.87 8.28
N LEU A 87 -5.18 -5.62 8.23
CA LEU A 87 -4.92 -4.86 7.02
C LEU A 87 -3.51 -4.28 7.11
N MET A 88 -2.71 -4.44 6.05
CA MET A 88 -1.49 -3.67 5.84
C MET A 88 -1.81 -2.66 4.75
N VAL A 89 -2.06 -1.42 5.13
CA VAL A 89 -2.47 -0.36 4.20
C VAL A 89 -1.42 0.72 4.18
N GLY A 90 -0.96 1.06 3.00
CA GLY A 90 0.07 2.07 2.88
C GLY A 90 0.35 2.45 1.44
N ILE A 91 1.53 3.00 1.22
CA ILE A 91 2.05 3.35 -0.11
C ILE A 91 3.01 2.28 -0.60
N GLY A 92 3.14 2.18 -1.91
CA GLY A 92 4.11 1.32 -2.58
C GLY A 92 4.52 1.90 -3.92
N GLY A 93 5.56 1.33 -4.52
CA GLY A 93 5.93 1.65 -5.89
C GLY A 93 5.23 0.71 -6.87
N GLY A 94 4.76 1.23 -7.99
CA GLY A 94 4.08 0.47 -9.03
C GLY A 94 5.04 -0.20 -10.00
N ALA A 95 4.62 -1.29 -10.62
CA ALA A 95 5.32 -1.96 -11.70
C ALA A 95 4.46 -1.94 -12.99
N PRO A 96 4.46 -0.81 -13.74
CA PRO A 96 3.67 -0.71 -14.95
C PRO A 96 4.14 -1.70 -16.01
N SER A 97 3.21 -2.28 -16.75
CA SER A 97 3.50 -3.17 -17.88
C SER A 97 2.46 -2.98 -18.97
N ARG A 98 2.67 -3.62 -20.13
CA ARG A 98 1.66 -3.62 -21.20
C ARG A 98 0.32 -4.23 -20.77
N LYS A 99 0.34 -5.15 -19.79
CA LYS A 99 -0.85 -5.81 -19.24
C LYS A 99 -1.51 -4.99 -18.14
N HIS A 100 -0.71 -4.23 -17.39
CA HIS A 100 -1.13 -3.46 -16.23
C HIS A 100 -0.66 -2.02 -16.35
N ASP A 101 -1.54 -1.13 -16.83
CA ASP A 101 -1.30 0.31 -16.88
C ASP A 101 -1.46 0.95 -15.49
N ILE A 102 -0.49 0.67 -14.63
CA ILE A 102 -0.40 1.19 -13.27
C ILE A 102 0.07 2.63 -13.32
N ARG A 103 -0.65 3.51 -12.62
CA ARG A 103 -0.41 4.95 -12.56
C ARG A 103 -0.24 5.46 -11.13
N LEU A 104 0.35 6.63 -10.97
CA LEU A 104 0.44 7.26 -9.65
C LEU A 104 -0.97 7.58 -9.13
N GLY A 105 -1.22 7.28 -7.86
CA GLY A 105 -2.54 7.33 -7.26
C GLY A 105 -3.42 6.11 -7.51
N ASP A 106 -3.01 5.12 -8.31
CA ASP A 106 -3.71 3.83 -8.37
C ASP A 106 -3.58 3.04 -7.07
N ILE A 107 -4.41 2.02 -6.93
CA ILE A 107 -4.39 1.09 -5.80
C ILE A 107 -4.01 -0.31 -6.30
N VAL A 108 -3.11 -0.99 -5.60
CA VAL A 108 -2.81 -2.41 -5.77
C VAL A 108 -3.23 -3.17 -4.52
N VAL A 109 -4.03 -4.21 -4.70
CA VAL A 109 -4.53 -5.06 -3.63
C VAL A 109 -3.99 -6.47 -3.80
N SER A 110 -3.38 -7.04 -2.75
CA SER A 110 -2.85 -8.40 -2.82
C SER A 110 -3.98 -9.39 -3.08
N ALA A 111 -3.84 -10.16 -4.16
CA ALA A 111 -4.85 -11.13 -4.58
C ALA A 111 -4.20 -12.43 -5.06
N PRO A 112 -4.51 -13.58 -4.43
CA PRO A 112 -4.01 -14.87 -4.91
C PRO A 112 -4.48 -15.16 -6.34
N ARG A 113 -3.55 -15.48 -7.24
CA ARG A 113 -3.80 -15.87 -8.64
C ARG A 113 -2.69 -16.80 -9.12
N ASP A 114 -3.02 -17.71 -10.04
CA ASP A 114 -2.05 -18.52 -10.79
C ASP A 114 -1.01 -19.24 -9.90
N GLY A 115 -1.47 -19.79 -8.77
CA GLY A 115 -0.62 -20.50 -7.81
C GLY A 115 0.14 -19.62 -6.81
N ARG A 116 0.04 -18.29 -6.91
CA ARG A 116 0.68 -17.33 -6.01
C ARG A 116 -0.25 -16.86 -4.91
N SER A 117 0.31 -16.47 -3.77
CA SER A 117 -0.48 -16.07 -2.59
C SER A 117 -0.95 -14.61 -2.59
N GLY A 118 -0.51 -13.81 -3.57
CA GLY A 118 -0.75 -12.37 -3.65
C GLY A 118 0.34 -11.51 -3.02
N VAL A 119 1.26 -12.12 -2.27
CA VAL A 119 2.47 -11.46 -1.75
C VAL A 119 3.66 -12.38 -1.94
N LEU A 120 4.77 -11.84 -2.43
CA LEU A 120 6.00 -12.57 -2.70
C LEU A 120 7.17 -11.90 -2.00
N GLN A 121 7.90 -12.63 -1.16
CA GLN A 121 9.15 -12.11 -0.61
C GLN A 121 10.27 -12.28 -1.65
N TYR A 122 10.50 -11.26 -2.47
CA TYR A 122 11.32 -11.39 -3.68
C TYR A 122 12.83 -11.48 -3.39
N ASP A 123 13.27 -11.09 -2.19
CA ASP A 123 14.67 -11.12 -1.76
C ASP A 123 15.00 -12.27 -0.80
N PHE A 124 14.07 -13.19 -0.55
CA PHE A 124 14.26 -14.33 0.34
C PHE A 124 14.47 -15.63 -0.44
N GLY A 125 15.66 -16.19 -0.30
CA GLY A 125 16.02 -17.41 -1.03
C GLY A 125 17.47 -17.81 -0.86
N LYS A 126 17.92 -18.67 -1.77
CA LYS A 126 19.31 -19.13 -1.86
C LYS A 126 20.01 -18.44 -3.03
N THR A 127 21.17 -17.86 -2.76
CA THR A 127 22.10 -17.43 -3.80
C THR A 127 22.95 -18.63 -4.23
N ILE A 128 22.87 -18.99 -5.50
CA ILE A 128 23.64 -20.10 -6.09
C ILE A 128 24.61 -19.50 -7.11
N GLN A 129 25.85 -20.00 -7.14
CA GLN A 129 26.89 -19.51 -8.04
C GLN A 129 26.39 -19.51 -9.50
N ASN A 130 26.45 -18.33 -10.14
CA ASN A 130 26.01 -18.08 -11.52
C ASN A 130 24.51 -18.31 -11.79
N GLN A 131 23.64 -18.21 -10.78
CA GLN A 131 22.19 -18.32 -10.94
C GLN A 131 21.47 -17.11 -10.35
N SER A 132 20.24 -16.88 -10.79
CA SER A 132 19.34 -15.94 -10.11
C SER A 132 18.98 -16.45 -8.72
N LEU A 133 18.51 -15.56 -7.83
CA LEU A 133 18.05 -15.94 -6.50
C LEU A 133 16.98 -17.03 -6.61
N GLN A 134 17.24 -18.18 -6.01
CA GLN A 134 16.25 -19.25 -5.94
C GLN A 134 15.35 -19.00 -4.74
N GLN A 135 14.10 -18.65 -4.97
CA GLN A 135 13.11 -18.50 -3.90
C GLN A 135 12.89 -19.82 -3.16
N THR A 136 12.84 -19.76 -1.84
CA THR A 136 12.66 -20.94 -0.98
C THR A 136 11.50 -20.80 0.01
N GLY A 137 10.89 -19.62 0.09
CA GLY A 137 9.78 -19.34 1.01
C GLY A 137 8.45 -19.25 0.28
N VAL A 138 7.38 -19.61 0.97
CA VAL A 138 6.00 -19.34 0.54
C VAL A 138 5.31 -18.57 1.65
N LEU A 139 4.62 -17.49 1.29
CA LEU A 139 3.82 -16.69 2.21
C LEU A 139 2.36 -17.13 2.16
N ASN A 140 1.68 -17.05 3.30
CA ASN A 140 0.25 -17.29 3.38
C ASN A 140 -0.56 -16.33 2.49
N GLN A 141 -1.78 -16.77 2.17
CA GLN A 141 -2.76 -15.97 1.45
C GLN A 141 -3.57 -15.11 2.44
N PRO A 142 -4.13 -13.97 1.99
CA PRO A 142 -5.12 -13.25 2.78
C PRO A 142 -6.28 -14.18 3.21
N PRO A 143 -6.82 -14.03 4.44
CA PRO A 143 -7.93 -14.82 4.94
C PRO A 143 -9.12 -14.91 3.97
N ALA A 144 -9.80 -16.06 3.97
CA ALA A 144 -10.93 -16.29 3.07
C ALA A 144 -12.02 -15.21 3.17
N VAL A 145 -12.28 -14.69 4.38
CA VAL A 145 -13.23 -13.58 4.60
C VAL A 145 -12.82 -12.30 3.87
N LEU A 146 -11.54 -11.93 3.91
CA LEU A 146 -11.01 -10.76 3.18
C LEU A 146 -11.08 -10.98 1.67
N ARG A 147 -10.76 -12.19 1.19
CA ARG A 147 -10.85 -12.52 -0.25
C ARG A 147 -12.29 -12.49 -0.77
N ALA A 148 -13.25 -12.94 0.05
CA ALA A 148 -14.67 -12.83 -0.25
C ALA A 148 -15.12 -11.36 -0.29
N ALA A 149 -14.71 -10.55 0.70
CA ALA A 149 -14.98 -9.12 0.74
C ALA A 149 -14.41 -8.39 -0.50
N VAL A 150 -13.16 -8.67 -0.88
CA VAL A 150 -12.55 -8.15 -2.12
C VAL A 150 -13.36 -8.52 -3.36
N THR A 151 -13.91 -9.74 -3.42
CA THR A 151 -14.75 -10.18 -4.53
C THR A 151 -16.08 -9.42 -4.57
N GLY A 152 -16.71 -9.23 -3.41
CA GLY A 152 -17.91 -8.39 -3.26
C GLY A 152 -17.65 -6.94 -3.67
N LEU A 153 -16.52 -6.37 -3.26
CA LEU A 153 -16.15 -4.99 -3.58
C LEU A 153 -15.89 -4.79 -5.07
N LYS A 154 -15.18 -5.74 -5.71
CA LYS A 154 -15.02 -5.76 -7.18
C LYS A 154 -16.36 -5.73 -7.90
N ALA A 155 -17.33 -6.52 -7.44
CA ALA A 155 -18.66 -6.54 -8.03
C ALA A 155 -19.42 -5.22 -7.79
N HIS A 156 -19.23 -4.60 -6.63
CA HIS A 156 -19.78 -3.28 -6.33
C HIS A 156 -19.23 -2.23 -7.29
N TYR A 157 -17.90 -2.07 -7.37
CA TYR A 157 -17.27 -1.07 -8.23
C TYR A 157 -17.59 -1.27 -9.70
N LYS A 158 -17.61 -2.50 -10.20
CA LYS A 158 -18.05 -2.76 -11.59
C LYS A 158 -19.48 -2.29 -11.89
N ARG A 159 -20.36 -2.29 -10.89
CA ARG A 159 -21.77 -1.94 -11.05
C ARG A 159 -22.06 -0.46 -10.78
N LYS A 160 -21.32 0.15 -9.86
CA LYS A 160 -21.63 1.48 -9.30
C LYS A 160 -20.49 2.49 -9.38
N GLY A 161 -19.28 2.04 -9.73
CA GLY A 161 -18.05 2.81 -9.54
C GLY A 161 -17.67 2.91 -8.06
N HIS A 162 -16.58 3.64 -7.80
CA HIS A 162 -16.12 4.06 -6.48
C HIS A 162 -16.20 5.58 -6.35
N THR A 163 -16.10 6.12 -5.13
CA THR A 163 -16.21 7.57 -4.84
C THR A 163 -14.97 8.15 -4.14
N PHE A 164 -13.81 7.53 -4.35
CA PHE A 164 -12.57 7.92 -3.68
C PHE A 164 -12.22 9.41 -3.79
N LYS A 165 -12.38 10.02 -4.98
CA LYS A 165 -12.05 11.44 -5.17
C LYS A 165 -12.96 12.33 -4.34
N GLU A 166 -14.27 12.06 -4.35
CA GLU A 166 -15.26 12.79 -3.58
C GLU A 166 -15.00 12.65 -2.07
N GLU A 167 -14.73 11.43 -1.60
CA GLU A 167 -14.42 11.15 -0.19
C GLU A 167 -13.16 11.88 0.29
N ILE A 168 -12.08 11.79 -0.49
CA ILE A 168 -10.82 12.46 -0.17
C ILE A 168 -11.01 13.97 -0.13
N ASN A 169 -11.72 14.55 -1.10
CA ASN A 169 -12.02 15.98 -1.11
C ASN A 169 -12.85 16.40 0.12
N ASN A 170 -13.85 15.59 0.51
CA ASN A 170 -14.65 15.84 1.70
C ASN A 170 -13.80 15.79 2.99
N ILE A 171 -12.87 14.86 3.11
CA ILE A 171 -11.94 14.77 4.25
C ILE A 171 -11.03 16.00 4.28
N ILE A 172 -10.43 16.36 3.15
CA ILE A 172 -9.51 17.51 3.05
C ILE A 172 -10.21 18.82 3.43
N GLN A 173 -11.47 19.01 3.01
CA GLN A 173 -12.28 20.16 3.42
C GLN A 173 -12.49 20.22 4.94
N LYS A 174 -12.71 19.07 5.59
CA LYS A 174 -12.87 18.97 7.05
C LYS A 174 -11.54 19.09 7.80
N MET A 175 -10.43 18.73 7.16
CA MET A 175 -9.08 18.70 7.74
C MET A 175 -8.09 19.55 6.90
N PRO A 176 -8.19 20.90 6.93
CA PRO A 176 -7.42 21.77 6.03
C PRO A 176 -5.89 21.62 6.12
N ARG A 177 -5.37 21.12 7.26
CA ARG A 177 -3.94 20.81 7.42
C ARG A 177 -3.44 19.75 6.44
N LEU A 178 -4.33 18.90 5.93
CA LEU A 178 -4.01 17.84 4.97
C LEU A 178 -3.91 18.35 3.53
N GLN A 179 -4.53 19.49 3.21
CA GLN A 179 -4.63 20.03 1.85
C GLN A 179 -3.29 20.03 1.09
N ARG A 180 -2.21 20.46 1.73
CA ARG A 180 -0.91 20.61 1.04
C ARG A 180 -0.27 19.28 0.63
N LYS A 181 -0.42 18.22 1.44
CA LYS A 181 0.33 16.97 1.24
C LYS A 181 -0.53 15.80 0.76
N TYR A 182 -1.84 15.85 0.99
CA TYR A 182 -2.75 14.72 0.78
C TYR A 182 -3.78 14.95 -0.33
N SER A 183 -3.82 16.16 -0.92
CA SER A 183 -4.60 16.40 -2.14
C SER A 183 -4.00 15.66 -3.32
N GLN A 184 -4.83 15.34 -4.31
CA GLN A 184 -4.34 14.83 -5.58
C GLN A 184 -3.34 15.83 -6.20
N PRO A 185 -2.11 15.40 -6.52
CA PRO A 185 -1.16 16.22 -7.27
C PRO A 185 -1.68 16.54 -8.67
N ASP A 186 -0.96 17.43 -9.37
CA ASP A 186 -1.29 17.72 -10.76
C ASP A 186 -1.15 16.43 -11.61
N PRO A 187 -2.16 16.02 -12.39
CA PRO A 187 -2.06 14.81 -13.21
C PRO A 187 -0.87 14.81 -14.19
N SER A 188 -0.33 15.96 -14.56
CA SER A 188 0.86 16.07 -15.41
C SER A 188 2.17 15.68 -14.71
N SER A 189 2.18 15.56 -13.37
CA SER A 189 3.31 15.02 -12.61
C SER A 189 3.35 13.49 -12.57
N ASP A 190 2.30 12.81 -13.06
CA ASP A 190 2.35 11.37 -13.35
C ASP A 190 3.17 11.08 -14.63
N ARG A 191 4.48 10.93 -14.44
CA ARG A 191 5.45 10.73 -15.53
C ARG A 191 6.15 9.38 -15.39
N LEU A 192 5.90 8.49 -16.34
CA LEU A 192 6.62 7.22 -16.46
C LEU A 192 7.75 7.37 -17.48
N TYR A 193 8.99 7.37 -17.00
CA TYR A 193 10.18 7.44 -17.83
C TYR A 193 10.54 6.06 -18.40
N GLN A 194 11.26 6.03 -19.51
CA GLN A 194 11.85 4.80 -20.04
C GLN A 194 12.85 4.21 -19.02
N PRO A 195 12.96 2.87 -18.91
CA PRO A 195 13.83 2.23 -17.92
C PRO A 195 15.31 2.65 -18.00
N GLU A 196 15.79 3.03 -19.18
CA GLU A 196 17.16 3.45 -19.44
C GLU A 196 17.45 4.90 -19.00
N VAL A 197 16.41 5.70 -18.76
CA VAL A 197 16.57 7.07 -18.25
C VAL A 197 16.75 6.98 -16.75
N VAL A 198 17.98 7.14 -16.28
CA VAL A 198 18.31 7.07 -14.87
C VAL A 198 18.33 8.48 -14.27
N HIS A 199 17.53 8.68 -13.22
CA HIS A 199 17.61 9.89 -12.41
C HIS A 199 18.96 9.94 -11.68
N PRO A 200 19.69 11.07 -11.71
CA PRO A 200 20.93 11.22 -10.97
C PRO A 200 20.75 10.91 -9.48
N VAL A 201 21.74 10.23 -8.91
CA VAL A 201 21.77 9.88 -7.48
C VAL A 201 21.98 11.15 -6.66
N ASP A 202 21.30 11.25 -5.52
CA ASP A 202 21.37 12.37 -4.57
C ASP A 202 21.01 13.75 -5.17
N ASP A 203 20.24 13.75 -6.26
CA ASP A 203 19.68 14.97 -6.86
C ASP A 203 18.25 15.20 -6.36
N ASP A 204 18.10 16.20 -5.50
CA ASP A 204 16.80 16.63 -4.95
C ASP A 204 15.98 17.49 -5.92
N SER A 205 16.50 17.79 -7.11
CA SER A 205 15.74 18.51 -8.12
C SER A 205 14.64 17.63 -8.74
N SER A 206 13.65 18.27 -9.35
CA SER A 206 12.52 17.53 -9.90
C SER A 206 12.94 16.73 -11.13
N CYS A 207 12.29 15.58 -11.39
CA CYS A 207 12.61 14.75 -12.55
C CYS A 207 12.49 15.51 -13.88
N VAL A 208 11.62 16.51 -13.94
CA VAL A 208 11.48 17.43 -15.07
C VAL A 208 12.79 18.18 -15.36
N VAL A 209 13.50 18.60 -14.32
CA VAL A 209 14.77 19.32 -14.42
C VAL A 209 15.91 18.35 -14.75
N SER A 210 16.06 17.24 -14.01
CA SER A 210 17.21 16.33 -14.16
C SER A 210 17.10 15.41 -15.36
N CYS A 211 15.91 14.89 -15.63
CA CYS A 211 15.68 13.88 -16.67
C CYS A 211 15.15 14.49 -17.96
N GLY A 212 14.62 15.72 -17.88
CA GLY A 212 14.08 16.48 -19.00
C GLY A 212 12.60 16.20 -19.27
N THR A 213 12.06 16.98 -20.20
CA THR A 213 10.65 16.93 -20.63
C THR A 213 10.42 16.29 -21.99
N ASP A 214 11.48 15.85 -22.65
CA ASP A 214 11.39 15.25 -23.98
C ASP A 214 10.46 14.03 -23.96
N ILE A 215 9.44 14.07 -24.83
CA ILE A 215 8.44 13.00 -24.99
C ILE A 215 9.15 11.70 -25.38
N SER A 216 10.29 11.76 -26.07
CA SER A 216 11.08 10.58 -26.45
C SER A 216 11.62 9.78 -25.27
N LYS A 217 11.71 10.37 -24.07
CA LYS A 217 12.19 9.74 -22.82
C LYS A 217 11.06 9.17 -21.97
N LEU A 218 9.82 9.46 -22.31
CA LEU A 218 8.64 9.02 -21.58
C LEU A 218 7.99 7.83 -22.27
N ILE A 219 7.35 6.97 -21.48
CA ILE A 219 6.45 5.95 -22.00
C ILE A 219 5.11 6.63 -22.32
N SER A 220 4.74 6.61 -23.60
CA SER A 220 3.46 7.16 -24.05
C SER A 220 2.30 6.30 -23.53
N ARG A 221 1.34 6.94 -22.87
CA ARG A 221 0.13 6.32 -22.32
C ARG A 221 -1.08 7.16 -22.70
N SER A 222 -2.14 6.52 -23.21
CA SER A 222 -3.39 7.19 -23.53
C SER A 222 -4.07 7.72 -22.27
N GLU A 223 -4.86 8.78 -22.38
CA GLU A 223 -5.71 9.20 -21.25
C GLU A 223 -6.73 8.10 -20.93
N ARG A 224 -7.01 7.90 -19.63
CA ARG A 224 -8.10 7.01 -19.22
C ARG A 224 -9.43 7.61 -19.61
N THR A 225 -10.30 6.77 -20.17
CA THR A 225 -11.65 7.14 -20.59
C THR A 225 -12.59 7.26 -19.38
N GLN A 226 -13.78 7.84 -19.59
CA GLN A 226 -14.81 7.95 -18.54
C GLN A 226 -15.34 6.59 -18.06
N ASN A 227 -15.11 5.51 -18.81
CA ASN A 227 -15.54 4.16 -18.46
C ASN A 227 -14.48 3.40 -17.65
N GLU A 228 -13.32 4.00 -17.41
CA GLU A 228 -12.24 3.43 -16.62
C GLU A 228 -12.17 4.08 -15.25
N ASP A 229 -11.94 3.24 -14.23
CA ASP A 229 -11.73 3.71 -12.87
C ASP A 229 -10.48 4.63 -12.81
N ASN A 230 -10.62 5.76 -12.14
CA ASN A 230 -9.53 6.72 -11.94
C ASN A 230 -9.65 7.37 -10.55
N PRO A 231 -8.89 6.89 -9.55
CA PRO A 231 -7.78 5.92 -9.67
C PRO A 231 -8.25 4.49 -9.97
N ALA A 232 -7.42 3.69 -10.65
CA ALA A 232 -7.73 2.31 -10.96
C ALA A 232 -7.31 1.36 -9.82
N ILE A 233 -8.01 0.23 -9.69
CA ILE A 233 -7.67 -0.81 -8.72
C ILE A 233 -7.15 -2.06 -9.43
N HIS A 234 -5.91 -2.42 -9.12
CA HIS A 234 -5.23 -3.60 -9.64
C HIS A 234 -5.17 -4.69 -8.58
N TYR A 235 -5.30 -5.96 -9.00
CA TYR A 235 -5.41 -7.10 -8.10
C TYR A 235 -4.48 -8.22 -8.50
N GLY A 236 -3.40 -8.42 -7.76
CA GLY A 236 -2.38 -9.41 -8.09
C GLY A 236 -1.25 -9.46 -7.06
N ASN A 237 -0.03 -9.72 -7.53
CA ASN A 237 1.11 -9.95 -6.65
C ASN A 237 1.79 -8.65 -6.25
N ILE A 238 2.09 -8.57 -4.96
CA ILE A 238 2.92 -7.52 -4.36
C ILE A 238 4.26 -8.13 -3.97
N ALA A 239 5.34 -7.57 -4.49
CA ALA A 239 6.71 -7.93 -4.12
C ALA A 239 7.09 -7.20 -2.83
N SER A 240 7.40 -7.98 -1.79
CA SER A 240 7.82 -7.52 -0.48
C SER A 240 9.29 -7.86 -0.24
N GLY A 241 10.05 -6.99 0.38
CA GLY A 241 11.45 -7.26 0.71
C GLY A 241 12.06 -6.26 1.68
N ASN A 242 13.32 -6.45 2.04
CA ASN A 242 14.07 -5.52 2.89
C ASN A 242 14.90 -4.52 2.08
N GLN A 243 14.78 -4.55 0.76
CA GLN A 243 15.47 -3.63 -0.15
C GLN A 243 14.48 -2.68 -0.78
N LEU A 244 14.84 -1.40 -0.88
CA LEU A 244 14.04 -0.43 -1.61
C LEU A 244 14.32 -0.58 -3.11
N MET A 245 13.30 -0.90 -3.90
CA MET A 245 13.43 -0.99 -5.35
C MET A 245 13.55 0.40 -6.00
N LYS A 246 14.70 0.66 -6.63
CA LYS A 246 15.02 1.89 -7.40
C LYS A 246 15.61 1.59 -8.79
N ASP A 247 15.49 0.35 -9.25
CA ASP A 247 16.06 -0.10 -10.52
C ASP A 247 14.92 -0.55 -11.46
N ALA A 248 14.67 0.24 -12.50
CA ALA A 248 13.61 -0.01 -13.47
C ALA A 248 13.80 -1.33 -14.22
N LEU A 249 15.04 -1.73 -14.52
CA LEU A 249 15.34 -2.95 -15.27
C LEU A 249 15.09 -4.20 -14.41
N VAL A 250 15.53 -4.15 -13.14
CA VAL A 250 15.25 -5.23 -12.18
C VAL A 250 13.75 -5.32 -11.88
N ARG A 251 13.08 -4.18 -11.68
CA ARG A 251 11.63 -4.09 -11.51
C ARG A 251 10.91 -4.74 -12.69
N ASP A 252 11.23 -4.36 -13.93
CA ASP A 252 10.55 -4.86 -15.12
C ASP A 252 10.79 -6.35 -15.33
N LYS A 253 12.01 -6.83 -15.07
CA LYS A 253 12.34 -8.26 -15.09
C LYS A 253 11.46 -9.03 -14.11
N LEU A 254 11.40 -8.60 -12.85
CA LEU A 254 10.58 -9.26 -11.82
C LEU A 254 9.08 -9.15 -12.10
N ALA A 255 8.62 -8.03 -12.68
CA ALA A 255 7.23 -7.85 -13.10
C ALA A 255 6.83 -8.87 -14.17
N VAL A 256 7.72 -9.18 -15.11
CA VAL A 256 7.48 -10.19 -16.15
C VAL A 256 7.57 -11.61 -15.59
N GLU A 257 8.61 -11.92 -14.82
CA GLU A 257 8.85 -13.27 -14.28
C GLU A 257 7.78 -13.66 -13.25
N GLU A 258 7.39 -12.73 -12.39
CA GLU A 258 6.55 -12.99 -11.22
C GLU A 258 5.16 -12.34 -11.24
N ASP A 259 4.78 -11.68 -12.34
CA ASP A 259 3.51 -10.92 -12.49
C ASP A 259 3.33 -9.93 -11.32
N ILE A 260 4.42 -9.24 -10.94
CA ILE A 260 4.44 -8.25 -9.86
C ILE A 260 3.80 -6.96 -10.34
N LEU A 261 2.93 -6.41 -9.49
CA LEU A 261 2.22 -5.15 -9.74
C LEU A 261 2.75 -4.00 -8.86
N CYS A 262 3.32 -4.32 -7.71
CA CYS A 262 3.74 -3.35 -6.72
C CYS A 262 4.94 -3.87 -5.91
N PHE A 263 5.85 -2.98 -5.52
CA PHE A 263 6.94 -3.22 -4.58
C PHE A 263 6.72 -2.43 -3.29
N GLU A 264 6.90 -3.09 -2.15
CA GLU A 264 6.85 -2.52 -0.81
C GLU A 264 7.78 -3.32 0.13
N MET A 265 7.87 -2.95 1.42
CA MET A 265 8.94 -3.47 2.29
C MET A 265 8.48 -4.16 3.58
N GLU A 266 7.18 -4.33 3.81
CA GLU A 266 6.68 -4.75 5.12
C GLU A 266 5.94 -6.09 5.09
N ALA A 267 5.10 -6.31 4.08
CA ALA A 267 4.07 -7.34 4.11
C ALA A 267 4.59 -8.77 4.31
N ALA A 268 5.77 -9.11 3.79
CA ALA A 268 6.37 -10.44 3.97
C ALA A 268 6.58 -10.80 5.45
N GLY A 269 6.82 -9.81 6.33
CA GLY A 269 6.92 -10.04 7.77
C GLY A 269 5.58 -10.35 8.44
N LEU A 270 4.47 -9.98 7.80
CA LEU A 270 3.12 -10.07 8.36
C LEU A 270 2.40 -11.35 7.93
N MET A 271 2.45 -11.70 6.64
CA MET A 271 1.52 -12.66 6.03
C MET A 271 1.36 -13.99 6.79
N ASN A 272 2.44 -14.48 7.41
CA ASN A 272 2.42 -15.79 8.08
C ASN A 272 1.86 -15.78 9.50
N HIS A 273 1.81 -14.63 10.18
CA HIS A 273 1.42 -14.54 11.60
C HIS A 273 0.31 -13.53 11.86
N PHE A 274 0.16 -12.54 10.99
CA PHE A 274 -0.90 -11.54 11.02
C PHE A 274 -1.82 -11.78 9.81
N PRO A 275 -3.03 -12.31 10.00
CA PRO A 275 -3.91 -12.72 8.90
C PRO A 275 -4.46 -11.51 8.15
N CYS A 276 -3.69 -10.96 7.20
CA CYS A 276 -3.96 -9.67 6.60
C CYS A 276 -4.15 -9.65 5.09
N LEU A 277 -4.84 -8.60 4.62
CA LEU A 277 -4.84 -8.15 3.23
C LEU A 277 -3.86 -6.98 3.09
N VAL A 278 -3.15 -6.90 1.96
CA VAL A 278 -2.20 -5.82 1.68
C VAL A 278 -2.81 -4.90 0.63
N ILE A 279 -2.85 -3.60 0.92
CA ILE A 279 -3.42 -2.57 0.07
C ILE A 279 -2.39 -1.45 -0.08
N ARG A 280 -1.93 -1.19 -1.30
CA ARG A 280 -0.91 -0.19 -1.59
C ARG A 280 -1.41 0.87 -2.55
N GLY A 281 -1.37 2.12 -2.14
CA GLY A 281 -1.50 3.26 -3.04
C GLY A 281 -0.17 3.50 -3.75
N ILE A 282 -0.21 3.71 -5.05
CA ILE A 282 1.00 3.86 -5.86
C ILE A 282 1.53 5.30 -5.78
N CYS A 283 2.72 5.48 -5.20
CA CYS A 283 3.34 6.80 -5.03
C CYS A 283 4.60 7.04 -5.89
N ASP A 284 5.14 5.98 -6.50
CA ASP A 284 6.26 6.02 -7.43
C ASP A 284 6.24 4.78 -8.33
N TYR A 285 7.22 4.65 -9.22
CA TYR A 285 7.33 3.53 -10.16
C TYR A 285 8.42 2.53 -9.81
N SER A 286 8.88 2.46 -8.54
CA SER A 286 9.94 1.54 -8.14
C SER A 286 11.21 1.66 -9.00
N ASP A 287 11.57 2.89 -9.35
CA ASP A 287 12.78 3.22 -10.11
C ASP A 287 13.50 4.43 -9.51
N SER A 288 14.52 4.89 -10.23
CA SER A 288 15.35 6.02 -9.81
C SER A 288 14.60 7.35 -9.64
N HIS A 289 13.39 7.52 -10.21
CA HIS A 289 12.60 8.76 -10.16
C HIS A 289 11.70 8.87 -8.93
N LYS A 290 11.85 7.96 -7.95
CA LYS A 290 11.06 7.96 -6.71
C LYS A 290 11.14 9.33 -6.02
N ASN A 291 9.97 9.93 -5.79
CA ASN A 291 9.83 11.20 -5.07
C ASN A 291 8.70 11.12 -4.03
N LYS A 292 8.48 12.22 -3.29
CA LYS A 292 7.51 12.29 -2.19
C LYS A 292 6.19 12.98 -2.54
N GLU A 293 6.04 13.46 -3.79
CA GLU A 293 4.90 14.29 -4.19
C GLU A 293 3.56 13.55 -4.08
N TRP A 294 3.54 12.27 -4.50
CA TRP A 294 2.33 11.47 -4.57
C TRP A 294 2.02 10.68 -3.28
N GLN A 295 2.92 10.66 -2.30
CA GLN A 295 2.80 9.79 -1.13
C GLN A 295 1.52 10.05 -0.31
N GLY A 296 1.17 11.31 -0.07
CA GLY A 296 -0.03 11.61 0.72
C GLY A 296 -1.31 11.22 -0.01
N TYR A 297 -1.46 11.57 -1.29
CA TYR A 297 -2.64 11.16 -2.05
C TYR A 297 -2.74 9.65 -2.22
N ALA A 298 -1.61 8.97 -2.50
CA ALA A 298 -1.53 7.51 -2.57
C ALA A 298 -1.97 6.85 -1.25
N ALA A 299 -1.56 7.39 -0.10
CA ALA A 299 -2.02 6.90 1.20
C ALA A 299 -3.54 7.10 1.38
N MET A 300 -4.09 8.24 0.94
CA MET A 300 -5.52 8.51 1.02
C MET A 300 -6.37 7.56 0.19
N VAL A 301 -5.99 7.27 -1.06
CA VAL A 301 -6.74 6.32 -1.91
C VAL A 301 -6.66 4.89 -1.38
N ALA A 302 -5.52 4.48 -0.81
CA ALA A 302 -5.37 3.18 -0.17
C ALA A 302 -6.27 3.07 1.07
N ALA A 303 -6.31 4.11 1.90
CA ALA A 303 -7.18 4.18 3.07
C ALA A 303 -8.68 4.21 2.69
N ALA A 304 -9.04 4.90 1.60
CA ALA A 304 -10.40 4.89 1.06
C ALA A 304 -10.84 3.49 0.64
N TYR A 305 -10.00 2.77 -0.11
CA TYR A 305 -10.27 1.38 -0.49
C TYR A 305 -10.43 0.46 0.74
N ALA A 306 -9.55 0.62 1.74
CA ALA A 306 -9.62 -0.16 2.96
C ALA A 306 -10.91 0.12 3.76
N LYS A 307 -11.37 1.38 3.79
CA LYS A 307 -12.66 1.75 4.39
C LYS A 307 -13.81 1.07 3.65
N ASP A 308 -13.86 1.19 2.33
CA ASP A 308 -14.90 0.55 1.52
C ASP A 308 -14.97 -0.97 1.71
N LEU A 309 -13.80 -1.61 1.86
CA LEU A 309 -13.71 -3.04 2.16
C LEU A 309 -14.37 -3.41 3.50
N LEU A 310 -14.21 -2.57 4.52
CA LEU A 310 -14.79 -2.74 5.85
C LEU A 310 -16.28 -2.33 5.92
N PHE A 311 -16.80 -1.63 4.91
CA PHE A 311 -18.20 -1.22 4.84
C PHE A 311 -19.15 -2.26 4.25
N LEU A 312 -18.61 -3.38 3.74
CA LEU A 312 -19.38 -4.48 3.14
C LEU A 312 -20.17 -5.36 4.14
#